data_AF-A0A7N0VN37-F1
#
_entry.id   AF-A0A7N0VN37-F1
#
_cell.length_a   1.000
_cell.length_b   1.000
_cell.length_c   1.000
_cell.angle_alpha   90.00
_cell.angle_beta   90.00
_cell.angle_gamma   90.00
#
_symmetry.space_group_name_H-M   'P 1'
#
loop_
_entity.id
_entity.type
_entity.pdbx_description
1 polymer ?
#
loop_
_entity_poly.entity_id
_entity_poly.type
_entity_poly.pdbx_seq_one_letter_code
_entity_poly.pdbx_strand_id
1 'polypeptide(L)'
;MWLRFAGDMFTEEQNELVESAAEMLYGLIHVRYILTSKGLNAMLEKYKNYDFGRCPRVYCAGQPCLPVGQIDIPRSSTVKIYCPKCEDVYYPRSKYQDIDGAYFGTTFPHLFLMTYAHLKPQKPSQSYIPRIFGFKVHKP
;
A
#
# COMPACT_ATOMS: atom_id res chain seq x y z
N MET A 1 -53.05 4.90 5.06
CA MET A 1 -52.73 4.52 3.67
C MET A 1 -51.23 4.38 3.59
N TRP A 2 -50.74 3.17 3.87
CA TRP A 2 -49.32 2.83 3.78
C TRP A 2 -48.97 2.73 2.30
N LEU A 3 -48.39 3.78 1.72
CA LEU A 3 -47.68 3.65 0.46
C LEU A 3 -46.44 2.80 0.74
N ARG A 4 -46.56 1.50 0.45
CA ARG A 4 -45.41 0.64 0.22
C ARG A 4 -44.60 1.32 -0.88
N PHE A 5 -43.53 2.00 -0.52
CA PHE A 5 -42.35 1.99 -1.37
C PHE A 5 -41.97 0.51 -1.47
N ALA A 6 -42.46 -0.16 -2.53
CA ALA A 6 -41.75 -1.30 -3.06
C ALA A 6 -40.41 -0.70 -3.48
N GLY A 7 -39.42 -0.76 -2.59
CA GLY A 7 -38.05 -0.51 -2.99
C GLY A 7 -37.80 -1.51 -4.10
N ASP A 8 -37.56 -1.01 -5.31
CA ASP A 8 -37.11 -1.85 -6.42
C ASP A 8 -35.91 -2.64 -5.90
N MET A 9 -36.11 -3.94 -5.71
CA MET A 9 -35.01 -4.83 -5.37
C MET A 9 -34.16 -4.93 -6.62
N PHE A 10 -32.97 -4.34 -6.58
CA PHE A 10 -31.98 -4.47 -7.64
C PHE A 10 -31.74 -5.95 -7.96
N THR A 11 -31.50 -6.25 -9.23
CA THR A 11 -30.99 -7.57 -9.62
C THR A 11 -29.59 -7.78 -9.03
N GLU A 12 -29.17 -9.03 -8.91
CA GLU A 12 -27.82 -9.37 -8.43
C GLU A 12 -26.72 -8.69 -9.27
N GLU A 13 -26.87 -8.70 -10.59
CA GLU A 13 -25.98 -7.99 -11.52
C GLU A 13 -25.95 -6.47 -11.28
N GLN A 14 -27.11 -5.85 -11.03
CA GLN A 14 -27.16 -4.42 -10.70
C GLN A 14 -26.46 -4.11 -9.37
N ASN A 15 -26.59 -5.00 -8.38
CA ASN A 15 -25.89 -4.85 -7.10
C ASN A 15 -24.37 -4.97 -7.28
N GLU A 16 -23.88 -5.96 -8.04
CA GLU A 16 -22.45 -6.13 -8.32
C GLU A 16 -21.84 -4.90 -9.02
N LEU A 17 -22.58 -4.32 -9.98
CA LEU A 17 -22.16 -3.08 -10.66
C LEU A 17 -22.06 -1.90 -9.70
N VAL A 18 -23.04 -1.75 -8.80
CA VAL A 18 -23.04 -0.69 -7.77
C VAL A 18 -21.88 -0.88 -6.80
N GLU A 19 -21.63 -2.11 -6.34
CA GLU A 19 -20.53 -2.44 -5.43
C GLU A 19 -19.17 -2.14 -6.07
N SER A 20 -18.95 -2.58 -7.31
CA SER A 20 -17.70 -2.32 -8.04
C SER A 20 -17.47 -0.82 -8.28
N ALA A 21 -18.52 -0.08 -8.61
CA ALA A 21 -18.44 1.37 -8.78
C ALA A 21 -18.15 2.09 -7.46
N ALA A 22 -18.77 1.65 -6.36
CA ALA A 22 -18.55 2.21 -5.03
C ALA A 22 -17.12 1.95 -4.54
N GLU A 23 -16.59 0.75 -4.75
CA GLU A 23 -15.19 0.40 -4.43
C GLU A 23 -14.22 1.32 -5.18
N MET A 24 -14.41 1.46 -6.49
CA MET A 24 -13.57 2.32 -7.33
C MET A 24 -13.65 3.78 -6.90
N LEU A 25 -14.87 4.29 -6.66
CA LEU A 25 -15.07 5.67 -6.21
C LEU A 25 -14.39 5.93 -4.87
N TYR A 26 -14.55 5.01 -3.90
CA TYR A 26 -13.89 5.11 -2.61
C TYR A 26 -12.37 5.12 -2.76
N GLY A 27 -11.81 4.24 -3.60
CA GLY A 27 -10.39 4.21 -3.90
C GLY A 27 -9.84 5.52 -4.48
N LEU A 28 -10.57 6.13 -5.41
CA LEU A 28 -10.21 7.43 -6.01
C LEU A 28 -10.34 8.61 -5.04
N ILE A 29 -11.26 8.54 -4.07
CA ILE A 29 -11.34 9.49 -2.97
C ILE A 29 -10.18 9.24 -1.99
N HIS A 30 -9.87 7.98 -1.70
CA HIS A 30 -8.85 7.57 -0.74
C HIS A 30 -7.47 8.10 -1.10
N VAL A 31 -7.02 7.98 -2.36
CA VAL A 31 -5.72 8.49 -2.80
C VAL A 31 -5.55 9.99 -2.54
N ARG A 32 -6.63 10.77 -2.64
CA ARG A 32 -6.63 12.21 -2.32
C ARG A 32 -6.66 12.44 -0.81
N TYR A 33 -7.50 11.69 -0.11
CA TYR A 33 -7.67 11.79 1.34
C TYR A 33 -6.37 11.54 2.10
N ILE A 34 -5.60 10.49 1.75
CA ILE A 34 -4.37 10.11 2.45
C ILE A 34 -3.22 11.12 2.32
N LEU A 35 -3.36 12.12 1.43
CA LEU A 35 -2.41 13.23 1.30
C LEU A 35 -2.81 14.44 2.15
N THR A 36 -4.02 14.47 2.71
CA THR A 36 -4.45 15.52 3.64
C THR A 36 -3.83 15.31 5.02
N SER A 37 -3.75 16.36 5.86
CA SER A 37 -3.22 16.23 7.23
C SER A 37 -3.99 15.20 8.07
N LYS A 38 -5.31 15.14 7.92
CA LYS A 38 -6.16 14.15 8.62
C LYS A 38 -5.88 12.72 8.13
N GLY A 39 -5.77 12.55 6.81
CA GLY A 39 -5.44 11.26 6.20
C GLY A 39 -4.05 10.77 6.58
N LEU A 40 -3.03 11.65 6.52
CA LEU A 40 -1.67 11.34 6.95
C LEU A 40 -1.62 10.87 8.41
N ASN A 41 -2.32 11.56 9.32
CA ASN A 41 -2.41 11.14 10.72
C ASN A 41 -3.10 9.77 10.87
N ALA A 42 -4.18 9.51 10.12
CA ALA A 42 -4.84 8.21 10.14
C ALA A 42 -3.92 7.08 9.63
N MET A 43 -3.15 7.35 8.57
CA MET A 43 -2.18 6.40 8.01
C MET A 43 -0.96 6.22 8.93
N LEU A 44 -0.60 7.23 9.72
CA LEU A 44 0.48 7.14 10.70
C LEU A 44 0.16 6.12 11.79
N GLU A 45 -1.06 6.12 12.31
CA GLU A 45 -1.47 5.13 13.32
C GLU A 45 -1.42 3.71 12.76
N LYS A 46 -1.87 3.52 11.52
CA LYS A 46 -1.75 2.24 10.79
C LYS A 46 -0.29 1.82 10.57
N TYR A 47 0.58 2.78 10.23
CA TYR A 47 2.01 2.53 10.04
C TYR A 47 2.68 2.05 11.33
N LYS A 48 2.39 2.68 12.47
CA LYS A 48 2.89 2.27 13.80
C LYS A 48 2.40 0.87 14.19
N ASN A 49 1.18 0.51 13.79
CA ASN A 49 0.57 -0.79 14.06
C ASN A 49 1.00 -1.90 13.08
N TYR A 50 1.87 -1.60 12.12
CA TYR A 50 2.33 -2.54 11.08
C TYR A 50 1.22 -3.05 10.16
N ASP A 51 0.10 -2.32 10.02
CA ASP A 51 -1.06 -2.74 9.23
C ASP A 51 -0.72 -2.97 7.75
N PHE A 52 0.23 -2.19 7.22
CA PHE A 52 0.68 -2.27 5.83
C PHE A 52 1.73 -3.37 5.59
N GLY A 53 2.14 -4.06 6.65
CA GLY A 53 3.16 -5.10 6.59
C GLY A 53 4.58 -4.57 6.77
N ARG A 54 5.52 -5.47 6.51
CA ARG A 54 6.95 -5.32 6.82
C ARG A 54 7.79 -5.69 5.61
N CYS A 55 8.96 -5.08 5.51
CA CYS A 55 9.88 -5.33 4.42
C CYS A 55 10.31 -6.82 4.39
N PRO A 56 10.28 -7.48 3.23
CA PRO A 56 10.70 -8.88 3.11
C PRO A 56 12.23 -9.06 3.14
N ARG A 57 13.03 -8.00 2.95
CA ARG A 57 14.49 -8.11 3.03
C ARG A 57 14.93 -8.39 4.47
N VAL A 58 15.70 -9.47 4.65
CA VAL A 58 16.25 -9.89 5.95
C VAL A 58 17.00 -8.75 6.65
N TYR A 59 17.87 -8.03 5.93
CA TYR A 59 18.66 -6.92 6.50
C TYR A 59 17.87 -5.64 6.75
N CYS A 60 16.59 -5.58 6.35
CA CYS A 60 15.69 -4.52 6.83
C CYS A 60 15.15 -4.80 8.23
N ALA A 61 15.34 -6.01 8.78
CA ALA A 61 14.90 -6.40 10.12
C ALA A 61 13.39 -6.17 10.36
N GLY A 62 12.58 -6.45 9.33
CA GLY A 62 11.12 -6.29 9.43
C GLY A 62 10.64 -4.83 9.52
N GLN A 63 11.37 -3.87 8.94
CA GLN A 63 10.95 -2.46 8.84
C GLN A 63 9.48 -2.33 8.39
N PRO A 64 8.63 -1.57 9.11
CA PRO A 64 7.27 -1.28 8.66
C PRO A 64 7.27 -0.51 7.33
N CYS A 65 6.36 -0.91 6.43
CA CYS A 65 6.24 -0.39 5.07
C CYS A 65 5.03 0.52 4.91
N LEU A 66 4.94 1.20 3.76
CA LEU A 66 3.82 2.04 3.36
C LEU A 66 3.23 1.51 2.05
N PRO A 67 1.90 1.53 1.84
CA PRO A 67 1.30 1.15 0.57
C PRO A 67 1.66 2.17 -0.52
N VAL A 68 1.80 1.72 -1.75
CA VAL A 68 2.17 2.57 -2.89
C VAL A 68 1.58 2.01 -4.19
N GLY A 69 1.08 2.89 -5.05
CA GLY A 69 0.79 2.59 -6.45
C GLY A 69 2.00 2.91 -7.32
N GLN A 70 2.28 2.09 -8.34
CA GLN A 70 3.35 2.40 -9.30
C GLN A 70 2.87 3.34 -10.42
N ILE A 71 1.55 3.41 -10.62
CA ILE A 71 0.88 4.21 -11.65
C ILE A 71 -0.43 4.74 -11.05
N ASP A 72 -0.77 5.99 -11.33
CA ASP A 72 -2.01 6.65 -10.84
C ASP A 72 -3.23 6.41 -11.77
N ILE A 73 -3.14 5.43 -12.67
CA ILE A 73 -4.20 5.04 -13.61
C ILE A 73 -4.87 3.78 -13.07
N PRO A 74 -6.19 3.81 -12.76
CA PRO A 74 -6.91 2.63 -12.27
C PRO A 74 -6.80 1.43 -13.22
N ARG A 75 -6.91 0.22 -12.64
CA ARG A 75 -6.84 -1.09 -13.29
C ARG A 75 -5.52 -1.38 -14.01
N SER A 76 -4.49 -0.56 -13.78
CA SER A 76 -3.18 -0.72 -14.43
C SER A 76 -2.21 -1.59 -13.62
N SER A 77 -2.23 -1.49 -12.30
CA SER A 77 -1.34 -2.26 -11.43
C SER A 77 -1.92 -2.39 -10.02
N THR A 78 -1.60 -3.49 -9.35
CA THR A 78 -2.01 -3.71 -7.97
C THR A 78 -1.09 -2.99 -6.98
N VAL A 79 -1.62 -2.71 -5.79
CA VAL A 79 -0.88 -2.05 -4.71
C VAL A 79 0.40 -2.81 -4.37
N LYS A 80 1.46 -2.04 -4.16
CA LYS A 80 2.76 -2.52 -3.66
C LYS A 80 3.02 -1.93 -2.27
N ILE A 81 4.09 -2.38 -1.63
CA ILE A 81 4.57 -1.81 -0.38
C ILE A 81 5.96 -1.21 -0.59
N TYR A 82 6.13 0.03 -0.17
CA TYR A 82 7.40 0.75 -0.14
C TYR A 82 8.08 0.57 1.22
N CYS A 83 9.34 0.15 1.21
CA CYS A 83 10.15 0.08 2.42
C CYS A 83 11.01 1.36 2.57
N PRO A 84 10.84 2.14 3.64
CA PRO A 84 11.63 3.36 3.83
C PRO A 84 13.10 3.10 4.22
N LYS A 85 13.46 1.86 4.55
CA LYS A 85 14.83 1.48 4.96
C LYS A 85 15.73 1.12 3.80
N CYS A 86 15.26 0.24 2.91
CA CYS A 86 16.01 -0.09 1.69
C CYS A 86 15.60 0.74 0.48
N GLU A 87 14.60 1.62 0.62
CA GLU A 87 14.13 2.53 -0.44
C GLU A 87 13.67 1.78 -1.70
N ASP A 88 12.92 0.69 -1.51
CA ASP A 88 12.57 -0.25 -2.58
C ASP A 88 11.12 -0.75 -2.41
N VAL A 89 10.53 -1.28 -3.49
CA VAL A 89 9.11 -1.62 -3.61
C VAL A 89 8.91 -3.13 -3.74
N TYR A 90 7.93 -3.68 -3.01
CA TYR A 90 7.66 -5.11 -2.94
C TYR A 90 6.19 -5.44 -3.10
N TYR A 91 5.89 -6.69 -3.44
CA TYR A 91 4.53 -7.20 -3.38
C TYR A 91 4.06 -7.35 -1.93
N PRO A 92 2.80 -6.99 -1.62
CA PRO A 92 2.21 -7.26 -0.32
C PRO A 92 1.96 -8.78 -0.16
N ARG A 93 1.60 -9.18 1.07
CA ARG A 93 1.10 -10.54 1.34
C ARG A 93 -0.14 -10.83 0.50
N SER A 94 -0.36 -12.11 0.16
CA SER A 94 -1.36 -12.57 -0.83
C SER A 94 -2.74 -11.94 -0.69
N LYS A 95 -3.28 -11.81 0.53
CA LYS A 95 -4.62 -11.24 0.78
C LYS A 95 -4.85 -9.79 0.34
N TYR A 96 -3.81 -9.06 -0.07
CA TYR A 96 -3.91 -7.66 -0.50
C TYR A 96 -3.45 -7.45 -1.94
N GLN A 97 -3.18 -8.54 -2.68
CA GLN A 97 -2.61 -8.45 -4.02
C GLN A 97 -3.63 -8.02 -5.08
N ASP A 98 -4.92 -8.07 -4.79
CA ASP A 98 -5.99 -7.72 -5.74
C ASP A 98 -6.43 -6.24 -5.64
N ILE A 99 -5.94 -5.50 -4.65
CA ILE A 99 -6.28 -4.08 -4.47
C ILE A 99 -5.55 -3.23 -5.49
N ASP A 100 -6.24 -2.30 -6.13
CA ASP A 100 -5.66 -1.37 -7.10
C ASP A 100 -4.65 -0.40 -6.45
N GLY A 101 -3.46 -0.28 -7.04
CA GLY A 101 -2.42 0.62 -6.57
C GLY A 101 -2.79 2.11 -6.73
N ALA A 102 -3.63 2.43 -7.72
CA ALA A 102 -4.09 3.81 -7.97
C ALA A 102 -4.86 4.40 -6.77
N TYR A 103 -5.42 3.55 -5.90
CA TYR A 103 -6.13 3.98 -4.69
C TYR A 103 -5.20 4.50 -3.58
N PHE A 104 -3.89 4.28 -3.71
CA PHE A 104 -2.85 4.84 -2.83
C PHE A 104 -1.96 5.84 -3.56
N GLY A 105 -1.82 5.66 -4.87
CA GLY A 105 -1.06 6.52 -5.75
C GLY A 105 0.46 6.45 -5.55
N THR A 106 1.17 7.14 -6.43
CA THR A 106 2.63 7.16 -6.50
C THR A 106 3.29 8.02 -5.42
N THR A 107 2.56 9.00 -4.88
CA THR A 107 3.12 10.08 -4.07
C THR A 107 3.10 9.81 -2.56
N PHE A 108 2.12 9.04 -2.08
CA PHE A 108 1.79 8.95 -0.66
C PHE A 108 2.98 8.60 0.26
N PRO A 109 3.80 7.55 0.00
CA PRO A 109 4.92 7.22 0.89
C PRO A 109 5.95 8.34 1.02
N HIS A 110 6.20 9.06 -0.07
CA HIS A 110 7.19 10.13 -0.12
C HIS A 110 6.72 11.33 0.69
N LEU A 111 5.49 11.78 0.48
CA LEU A 111 4.90 12.89 1.24
C LEU A 111 4.77 12.54 2.73
N PHE A 112 4.39 11.31 3.04
CA PHE A 112 4.30 10.80 4.41
C PHE A 112 5.65 10.92 5.12
N LEU A 113 6.74 10.47 4.49
CA LEU A 113 8.08 10.53 5.08
C LEU A 113 8.69 11.94 5.08
N MET A 114 8.27 12.84 4.18
CA MET A 114 8.61 14.27 4.27
C MET A 114 7.94 14.91 5.49
N THR A 115 6.67 14.59 5.73
CA THR A 115 5.89 15.12 6.86
C THR A 115 6.38 14.59 8.20
N TYR A 116 6.68 13.28 8.27
CA TYR A 116 7.16 12.62 9.49
C TYR A 116 8.63 12.21 9.37
N ALA A 117 9.51 13.19 9.10
CA ALA A 117 10.93 12.95 8.83
C ALA A 117 11.66 12.16 9.94
N HIS A 118 11.23 12.29 11.20
CA HIS A 118 11.77 11.55 12.34
C HIS A 118 11.53 10.04 12.29
N LEU A 119 10.63 9.56 11.42
CA LEU A 119 10.37 8.13 11.20
C LEU A 119 11.27 7.51 10.13
N LYS A 120 12.07 8.30 9.41
CA LYS A 120 12.99 7.77 8.40
C LYS A 120 14.07 6.91 9.07
N PRO A 121 14.12 5.60 8.77
CA PRO A 121 15.11 4.71 9.36
C PRO A 121 16.50 4.95 8.78
N GLN A 122 17.53 4.55 9.52
CA GLN A 122 18.87 4.46 8.96
C GLN A 122 18.96 3.33 7.93
N LYS A 123 19.76 3.54 6.88
CA LYS A 123 20.00 2.54 5.83
C LYS A 123 20.56 1.24 6.42
N PRO A 124 20.29 0.07 5.82
CA PRO A 124 20.85 -1.20 6.27
C PRO A 124 22.39 -1.12 6.34
N SER A 125 22.95 -1.48 7.49
CA SER A 125 24.40 -1.51 7.70
C SER A 125 25.08 -2.72 7.06
N GLN A 126 24.31 -3.74 6.71
CA GLN A 126 24.79 -5.00 6.16
C GLN A 126 24.12 -5.31 4.83
N SER A 127 24.92 -5.86 3.91
CA SER A 127 24.45 -6.44 2.64
C SER A 127 24.73 -7.94 2.64
N TYR A 128 23.91 -8.70 1.92
CA TYR A 128 24.17 -10.14 1.73
C TYR A 128 25.52 -10.36 1.03
N ILE A 129 26.34 -11.24 1.60
CA ILE A 129 27.61 -11.66 1.00
C ILE A 129 27.45 -13.13 0.61
N PRO A 130 27.24 -13.44 -0.69
CA PRO A 130 27.09 -14.83 -1.15
C PRO A 130 28.39 -15.60 -0.91
N ARG A 131 28.26 -16.80 -0.35
CA ARG A 131 29.39 -17.71 -0.07
C ARG A 131 29.07 -19.13 -0.51
N ILE A 132 30.04 -19.79 -1.13
CA ILE A 132 30.00 -21.22 -1.49
C ILE A 132 31.21 -21.87 -0.82
N PHE A 133 30.97 -22.89 0.02
CA PHE A 133 32.01 -23.52 0.86
C PHE A 133 32.88 -22.52 1.66
N GLY A 134 32.29 -21.40 2.12
CA GLY A 134 32.97 -20.35 2.88
C GLY A 134 33.66 -19.26 2.03
N PHE A 135 33.92 -19.52 0.75
CA PHE A 135 34.53 -18.57 -0.18
C PHE A 135 33.51 -17.57 -0.71
N LYS A 136 33.89 -16.30 -0.79
CA LYS A 136 33.05 -15.25 -1.39
C LYS A 136 32.96 -15.48 -2.90
N VAL A 137 31.75 -15.36 -3.45
CA VAL A 137 31.53 -15.42 -4.90
C VAL A 137 31.98 -14.10 -5.54
N HIS A 138 32.78 -14.16 -6.60
CA HIS A 138 33.19 -12.98 -7.36
C HIS A 138 32.00 -12.40 -8.13
N LYS A 139 31.98 -11.08 -8.34
CA LYS A 139 30.98 -10.46 -9.21
C LYS A 139 31.32 -10.80 -10.67
N PRO A 140 30.35 -11.14 -11.51
CA PRO A 140 30.60 -11.34 -12.94
C PRO A 140 31.13 -10.07 -13.61
#